data_AF-F8P845-F1
#
_entry.id   AF-F8P845-F1
#
_cell.length_a   1.000
_cell.length_b   1.000
_cell.length_c   1.000
_cell.angle_alpha   90.00
_cell.angle_beta   90.00
_cell.angle_gamma   90.00
#
_symmetry.space_group_name_H-M   'P 1'
#
loop_
_entity.id
_entity.type
_entity.pdbx_description
1 polymer ?
#
loop_
_entity_poly.entity_id
_entity_poly.type
_entity_poly.pdbx_seq_one_letter_code
_entity_poly.pdbx_strand_id
1 'polypeptide(L)'
;MQVIIEQDFSVVDLAIGGPNNSFAFCEPHKLEKCTDCDIDFVSVNRLSKILLGSPNLRCPPPANVVSQKLSQAITNTKDEGNNMYKTGKHRDAISRYTMAASIAVQRPPWELSQIMREELSTVISNRSAALFELGDYIGALVDAETVISIRRNWSKGHFRKAKALVGLGQLDEAKDAVTLGLQFEPNNNVGFGLMIPWYPRAHNKHALYLGAERLFS
;
A
#
# COMPACT_ATOMS: atom_id res chain seq x y z
N MET A 1 -23.84 -36.42 -11.67
CA MET A 1 -23.61 -34.96 -11.76
C MET A 1 -24.26 -34.23 -10.59
N GLN A 2 -25.54 -34.42 -10.29
CA GLN A 2 -26.20 -33.80 -9.12
C GLN A 2 -25.54 -34.14 -7.77
N VAL A 3 -25.18 -35.41 -7.56
CA VAL A 3 -24.53 -35.91 -6.33
C VAL A 3 -23.15 -35.29 -6.07
N ILE A 4 -22.43 -34.88 -7.12
CA ILE A 4 -21.11 -34.25 -7.00
C ILE A 4 -21.28 -32.77 -6.62
N ILE A 5 -22.30 -32.12 -7.20
CA ILE A 5 -22.65 -30.73 -6.90
C ILE A 5 -23.04 -30.60 -5.41
N GLU A 6 -23.84 -31.52 -4.88
CA GLU A 6 -24.29 -31.48 -3.47
C GLU A 6 -23.19 -31.77 -2.43
N GLN A 7 -22.12 -32.49 -2.79
CA GLN A 7 -20.99 -32.74 -1.89
C GLN A 7 -20.14 -31.49 -1.62
N ASP A 8 -20.19 -30.49 -2.50
CA ASP A 8 -19.35 -29.29 -2.43
C ASP A 8 -20.06 -28.10 -1.76
N PHE A 9 -21.37 -28.19 -1.46
CA PHE A 9 -22.11 -27.12 -0.77
C PHE A 9 -22.27 -27.41 0.72
N SER A 10 -21.61 -26.60 1.55
CA SER A 10 -21.91 -26.52 2.97
C SER A 10 -23.03 -25.53 3.23
N VAL A 11 -24.09 -25.95 3.92
CA VAL A 11 -25.14 -25.03 4.41
C VAL A 11 -24.53 -24.09 5.44
N VAL A 12 -24.89 -22.80 5.36
CA VAL A 12 -24.41 -21.75 6.26
C VAL A 12 -25.61 -21.06 6.88
N ASP A 13 -25.68 -21.07 8.22
CA ASP A 13 -26.71 -20.39 8.99
C ASP A 13 -26.43 -18.88 9.05
N LEU A 14 -27.05 -18.14 8.13
CA LEU A 14 -26.92 -16.70 7.99
C LEU A 14 -28.21 -15.98 8.36
N ALA A 15 -28.08 -14.81 8.97
CA ALA A 15 -29.16 -13.88 9.20
C ALA A 15 -28.82 -12.52 8.58
N ILE A 16 -29.84 -11.82 8.11
CA ILE A 16 -29.72 -10.51 7.46
C ILE A 16 -30.36 -9.47 8.38
N GLY A 17 -29.72 -8.30 8.49
CA GLY A 17 -30.31 -7.14 9.13
C GLY A 17 -31.62 -6.75 8.44
N GLY A 18 -32.54 -6.11 9.18
CA GLY A 18 -33.84 -5.73 8.65
C GLY A 18 -33.78 -4.87 7.37
N PRO A 19 -34.93 -4.47 6.80
CA PRO A 19 -35.03 -3.90 5.44
C PRO A 19 -34.20 -2.63 5.18
N ASN A 20 -33.76 -1.92 6.22
CA ASN A 20 -32.94 -0.72 6.12
C ASN A 20 -31.43 -0.96 6.33
N ASN A 21 -31.02 -2.19 6.68
CA ASN A 21 -29.63 -2.53 7.00
C ASN A 21 -29.24 -3.85 6.33
N SER A 22 -28.78 -3.79 5.08
CA SER A 22 -28.31 -4.94 4.31
C SER A 22 -26.97 -5.47 4.83
N PHE A 23 -27.00 -6.07 6.01
CA PHE A 23 -25.85 -6.57 6.77
C PHE A 23 -26.08 -8.03 7.14
N ALA A 24 -25.20 -8.92 6.66
CA ALA A 24 -25.21 -10.34 6.95
C ALA A 24 -24.34 -10.65 8.18
N PHE A 25 -24.80 -11.58 9.01
CA PHE A 25 -24.10 -12.10 10.18
C PHE A 25 -24.45 -13.56 10.40
N CYS A 26 -23.59 -14.29 11.11
CA CYS A 26 -23.90 -15.66 11.51
C CYS A 26 -25.11 -15.66 12.45
N GLU A 27 -26.08 -16.54 12.21
CA GLU A 27 -27.27 -16.63 13.03
C GLU A 27 -26.99 -16.92 14.51
N PRO A 28 -26.10 -17.86 14.90
CA PRO A 28 -25.89 -18.20 16.31
C PRO A 28 -25.18 -17.08 17.11
N HIS A 29 -24.13 -16.47 16.55
CA HIS A 29 -23.28 -15.54 17.31
C HIS A 29 -23.51 -14.06 16.96
N LYS A 30 -24.30 -13.76 15.93
CA LYS A 30 -24.59 -12.38 15.47
C LYS A 30 -23.34 -11.57 15.10
N LEU A 31 -22.29 -12.27 14.66
CA LEU A 31 -21.02 -11.68 14.20
C LEU A 31 -20.93 -11.69 12.68
N GLU A 32 -20.36 -10.63 12.09
CA GLU A 32 -20.02 -10.62 10.66
C GLU A 32 -18.86 -11.54 10.32
N LYS A 33 -17.92 -11.71 11.26
CA LYS A 33 -16.81 -12.65 11.16
C LYS A 33 -16.82 -13.53 12.41
N CYS A 34 -17.04 -14.82 12.21
CA CYS A 34 -17.18 -15.77 13.29
C CYS A 34 -16.19 -16.92 13.09
N THR A 35 -15.25 -17.06 14.02
CA THR A 35 -14.28 -18.16 14.04
C THR A 35 -14.93 -19.48 14.40
N ASP A 36 -15.97 -19.46 15.24
CA ASP A 36 -16.65 -20.68 15.72
C ASP A 36 -17.50 -21.34 14.62
N CYS A 37 -18.06 -20.53 13.71
CA CYS A 37 -18.82 -21.01 12.56
C CYS A 37 -18.00 -21.10 11.27
N ASP A 38 -16.75 -20.63 11.28
CA ASP A 38 -15.90 -20.46 10.09
C ASP A 38 -16.55 -19.64 8.96
N ILE A 39 -17.13 -18.49 9.32
CA ILE A 39 -17.84 -17.61 8.37
C ILE A 39 -17.23 -16.19 8.39
N ASP A 40 -17.05 -15.60 7.21
CA ASP A 40 -16.59 -14.22 7.02
C ASP A 40 -17.49 -13.47 6.01
N PHE A 41 -18.42 -12.67 6.53
CA PHE A 41 -19.30 -11.80 5.73
C PHE A 41 -18.71 -10.40 5.50
N VAL A 42 -17.48 -10.09 5.92
CA VAL A 42 -16.91 -8.73 5.84
C VAL A 42 -16.93 -8.20 4.40
N SER A 43 -16.51 -9.03 3.44
CA SER A 43 -16.49 -8.64 2.03
C SER A 43 -17.90 -8.43 1.45
N VAL A 44 -18.85 -9.28 1.83
CA VAL A 44 -20.26 -9.20 1.40
C VAL A 44 -20.90 -7.93 1.96
N ASN A 45 -20.72 -7.67 3.25
CA ASN A 45 -21.23 -6.48 3.94
C ASN A 45 -20.62 -5.21 3.38
N ARG A 46 -19.33 -5.22 3.06
CA ARG A 46 -18.65 -4.11 2.39
C ARG A 46 -19.27 -3.83 1.02
N LEU A 47 -19.44 -4.86 0.19
CA LEU A 47 -20.04 -4.71 -1.14
C LEU A 47 -21.48 -4.19 -1.05
N SER A 48 -22.27 -4.76 -0.14
CA SER A 48 -23.65 -4.34 0.13
C SER A 48 -23.74 -2.84 0.49
N LYS A 49 -22.88 -2.35 1.38
CA LYS A 49 -22.79 -0.92 1.75
C LYS A 49 -22.45 -0.03 0.54
N ILE A 50 -21.53 -0.46 -0.33
CA ILE A 50 -21.16 0.29 -1.54
C ILE A 50 -22.35 0.40 -2.51
N LEU A 51 -23.08 -0.71 -2.72
CA LEU A 51 -24.24 -0.76 -3.60
C LEU A 51 -25.40 0.10 -3.06
N LEU A 52 -25.67 0.05 -1.75
CA LEU A 52 -26.66 0.92 -1.10
C LEU A 52 -26.30 2.41 -1.23
N GLY A 53 -25.02 2.76 -1.13
CA GLY A 53 -24.54 4.13 -1.33
C GLY A 53 -24.66 4.62 -2.78
N SER A 54 -24.91 3.72 -3.73
CA SER A 54 -24.96 4.01 -5.17
C SER A 54 -26.24 3.41 -5.79
N PRO A 55 -27.44 3.96 -5.52
CA PRO A 55 -28.72 3.33 -5.90
C PRO A 55 -28.92 3.17 -7.42
N ASN A 56 -28.18 3.92 -8.23
CA ASN A 56 -28.20 3.79 -9.69
C ASN A 56 -27.31 2.65 -10.22
N LEU A 57 -26.48 2.05 -9.36
CA LEU A 57 -25.55 0.98 -9.72
C LEU A 57 -26.21 -0.39 -9.51
N ARG A 58 -26.80 -0.94 -10.56
CA ARG A 58 -27.43 -2.27 -10.52
C ARG A 58 -26.46 -3.43 -10.70
N CYS A 59 -25.36 -3.18 -11.39
CA CYS A 59 -24.27 -4.13 -11.57
C CYS A 59 -22.94 -3.36 -11.54
N PRO A 60 -21.83 -4.01 -11.12
CA PRO A 60 -20.51 -3.39 -11.20
C PRO A 60 -20.20 -2.93 -12.63
N PRO A 61 -19.73 -1.69 -12.84
CA PRO A 61 -19.32 -1.23 -14.15
C PRO A 61 -18.05 -2.00 -14.59
N PRO A 62 -17.73 -2.01 -15.89
CA PRO A 62 -16.50 -2.61 -16.37
C PRO A 62 -15.27 -1.91 -15.77
N ALA A 63 -14.17 -2.65 -15.56
CA ALA A 63 -13.01 -2.18 -14.81
C ALA A 63 -12.27 -0.96 -15.41
N ASN A 64 -12.52 -0.66 -16.69
CA ASN A 64 -11.99 0.53 -17.36
C ASN A 64 -12.68 1.84 -16.92
N VAL A 65 -13.85 1.76 -16.27
CA VAL A 65 -14.57 2.93 -15.75
C VAL A 65 -14.04 3.24 -14.35
N VAL A 66 -13.04 4.10 -14.29
CA VAL A 66 -12.37 4.51 -13.05
C VAL A 66 -13.00 5.79 -12.50
N SER A 67 -13.25 5.83 -11.18
CA SER A 67 -13.71 7.05 -10.53
C SER A 67 -12.61 8.12 -10.48
N GLN A 68 -12.67 9.09 -11.39
CA GLN A 68 -11.76 10.24 -11.41
C GLN A 68 -11.85 11.08 -10.13
N LYS A 69 -13.06 11.21 -9.55
CA LYS A 69 -13.28 11.97 -8.32
C LYS A 69 -12.50 11.39 -7.14
N LEU A 70 -12.43 10.06 -7.02
CA LEU A 70 -11.66 9.41 -5.96
C LEU A 70 -10.15 9.64 -6.16
N SER A 71 -9.63 9.47 -7.38
CA SER A 71 -8.22 9.76 -7.68
C SER A 71 -7.85 11.22 -7.36
N GLN A 72 -8.74 12.16 -7.68
CA GLN A 72 -8.52 13.57 -7.37
C GLN A 72 -8.53 13.82 -5.85
N ALA A 73 -9.47 13.22 -5.11
CA ALA A 73 -9.52 13.35 -3.65
C ALA A 73 -8.25 12.81 -2.97
N ILE A 74 -7.75 11.66 -3.43
CA ILE A 74 -6.50 11.06 -2.93
C ILE A 74 -5.32 11.97 -3.26
N THR A 75 -5.24 12.48 -4.50
CA THR A 75 -4.17 13.37 -4.94
C THR A 75 -4.16 14.67 -4.15
N ASN A 76 -5.32 15.32 -3.98
CA ASN A 76 -5.45 16.55 -3.20
C ASN A 76 -5.03 16.34 -1.75
N THR A 77 -5.52 15.28 -1.10
CA THR A 77 -5.19 14.98 0.30
C THR A 77 -3.70 14.66 0.47
N LYS A 78 -3.11 13.93 -0.48
CA LYS A 78 -1.66 13.70 -0.55
C LYS A 78 -0.91 15.03 -0.70
N ASP A 79 -1.37 15.93 -1.55
CA ASP A 79 -0.69 17.20 -1.80
C ASP A 79 -0.79 18.19 -0.64
N GLU A 80 -1.89 18.17 0.11
CA GLU A 80 -1.98 18.82 1.43
C GLU A 80 -0.88 18.29 2.37
N GLY A 81 -0.72 16.96 2.44
CA GLY A 81 0.35 16.32 3.20
C GLY A 81 1.75 16.73 2.71
N ASN A 82 1.95 16.82 1.40
CA ASN A 82 3.21 17.26 0.80
C ASN A 82 3.54 18.72 1.18
N ASN A 83 2.55 19.60 1.23
CA ASN A 83 2.73 20.98 1.65
C ASN A 83 3.10 21.08 3.14
N MET A 84 2.43 20.29 3.99
CA MET A 84 2.79 20.20 5.41
C MET A 84 4.20 19.63 5.62
N TYR A 85 4.59 18.63 4.83
CA TYR A 85 5.94 18.07 4.86
C TYR A 85 7.01 19.11 4.51
N LYS A 86 6.79 19.88 3.44
CA LYS A 86 7.72 20.95 3.01
C LYS A 86 7.87 22.07 4.03
N THR A 87 6.85 22.32 4.84
CA THR A 87 6.86 23.35 5.90
C THR A 87 7.41 22.84 7.23
N GLY A 88 7.91 21.59 7.29
CA GLY A 88 8.46 20.97 8.51
C GLY A 88 7.41 20.43 9.47
N LYS A 89 6.11 20.52 9.14
CA LYS A 89 5.00 20.01 9.95
C LYS A 89 4.78 18.51 9.70
N HIS A 90 5.79 17.70 10.03
CA HIS A 90 5.79 16.28 9.68
C HIS A 90 4.68 15.47 10.36
N ARG A 91 4.32 15.80 11.61
CA ARG A 91 3.22 15.13 12.34
C ARG A 91 1.87 15.35 11.66
N ASP A 92 1.59 16.57 11.22
CA ASP A 92 0.35 16.89 10.49
C ASP A 92 0.34 16.22 9.10
N ALA A 93 1.50 16.19 8.43
CA ALA A 93 1.67 15.50 7.15
C ALA A 93 1.34 14.00 7.27
N ILE A 94 1.77 13.32 8.33
CA ILE A 94 1.44 11.91 8.59
C ILE A 94 -0.07 11.69 8.71
N SER A 95 -0.77 12.59 9.40
CA SER A 95 -2.24 12.53 9.52
C SER A 95 -2.91 12.64 8.15
N ARG A 96 -2.47 13.60 7.31
CA ARG A 96 -2.98 13.76 5.94
C ARG A 96 -2.66 12.57 5.04
N TYR A 97 -1.44 12.02 5.09
CA TYR A 97 -1.12 10.81 4.32
C TYR A 97 -1.93 9.61 4.79
N THR A 98 -2.17 9.47 6.10
CA THR A 98 -3.01 8.39 6.63
C THR A 98 -4.45 8.53 6.12
N MET A 99 -4.99 9.75 6.09
CA MET A 99 -6.31 10.02 5.49
C MET A 99 -6.33 9.67 4.00
N ALA A 100 -5.31 10.07 3.23
CA ALA A 100 -5.22 9.73 1.80
C ALA A 100 -5.14 8.21 1.56
N ALA A 101 -4.44 7.47 2.42
CA ALA A 101 -4.36 6.02 2.37
C ALA A 101 -5.73 5.37 2.68
N SER A 102 -6.45 5.87 3.68
CA SER A 102 -7.81 5.44 4.01
C SER A 102 -8.78 5.64 2.85
N ILE A 103 -8.66 6.73 2.09
CA ILE A 103 -9.47 6.96 0.89
C ILE A 103 -9.08 5.97 -0.22
N ALA A 104 -7.79 5.73 -0.43
CA ALA A 104 -7.30 4.81 -1.47
C ALA A 104 -7.80 3.36 -1.26
N VAL A 105 -7.83 2.87 -0.01
CA VAL A 105 -8.33 1.51 0.28
C VAL A 105 -9.84 1.36 0.14
N GLN A 106 -10.59 2.48 0.12
CA GLN A 106 -12.04 2.49 -0.07
C GLN A 106 -12.46 2.36 -1.54
N ARG A 107 -11.50 2.28 -2.48
CA ARG A 107 -11.80 2.05 -3.90
C ARG A 107 -12.71 0.84 -4.09
N PRO A 108 -13.71 0.93 -5.00
CA PRO A 108 -14.58 -0.20 -5.29
C PRO A 108 -13.80 -1.41 -5.83
N PRO A 109 -14.23 -2.63 -5.50
CA PRO A 109 -13.48 -3.85 -5.84
C PRO A 109 -13.45 -4.17 -7.34
N TRP A 110 -14.32 -3.56 -8.15
CA TRP A 110 -14.35 -3.75 -9.60
C TRP A 110 -13.41 -2.82 -10.37
N GLU A 111 -12.83 -1.79 -9.72
CA GLU A 111 -11.79 -0.98 -10.36
C GLU A 111 -10.48 -1.77 -10.47
N LEU A 112 -9.65 -1.43 -11.46
CA LEU A 112 -8.35 -2.07 -11.64
C LEU A 112 -7.50 -1.95 -10.37
N SER A 113 -7.16 -3.10 -9.78
CA SER A 113 -6.36 -3.14 -8.54
C SER A 113 -5.03 -2.40 -8.65
N GLN A 114 -4.45 -2.33 -9.85
CA GLN A 114 -3.22 -1.58 -10.13
C GLN A 114 -3.33 -0.10 -9.73
N ILE A 115 -4.47 0.54 -9.99
CA ILE A 115 -4.69 1.96 -9.68
C ILE A 115 -4.60 2.19 -8.17
N MET A 116 -5.31 1.37 -7.40
CA MET A 116 -5.24 1.41 -5.95
C MET A 116 -3.81 1.16 -5.46
N ARG A 117 -3.10 0.18 -6.03
CA ARG A 117 -1.72 -0.17 -5.63
C ARG A 117 -0.77 0.99 -5.87
N GLU A 118 -0.89 1.69 -6.99
CA GLU A 118 -0.04 2.82 -7.35
C GLU A 118 -0.24 4.03 -6.43
N GLU A 119 -1.49 4.41 -6.20
CA GLU A 119 -1.84 5.53 -5.34
C GLU A 119 -1.49 5.25 -3.87
N LEU A 120 -1.90 4.08 -3.35
CA LEU A 120 -1.65 3.69 -1.96
C LEU A 120 -0.15 3.63 -1.68
N SER A 121 0.64 3.01 -2.57
CA SER A 121 2.09 2.93 -2.41
C SER A 121 2.74 4.32 -2.38
N THR A 122 2.27 5.24 -3.23
CA THR A 122 2.81 6.61 -3.30
C THR A 122 2.57 7.36 -1.99
N VAL A 123 1.36 7.24 -1.44
CA VAL A 123 0.97 7.87 -0.18
C VAL A 123 1.75 7.28 1.00
N ILE A 124 1.82 5.96 1.13
CA ILE A 124 2.54 5.29 2.23
C ILE A 124 4.05 5.58 2.14
N SER A 125 4.64 5.62 0.93
CA SER A 125 6.04 6.04 0.76
C SER A 125 6.30 7.48 1.24
N ASN A 126 5.34 8.38 1.10
CA ASN A 126 5.47 9.75 1.61
C ASN A 126 5.26 9.81 3.13
N ARG A 127 4.39 8.97 3.69
CA ARG A 127 4.25 8.80 5.15
C ARG A 127 5.52 8.24 5.78
N SER A 128 6.14 7.23 5.18
CA SER A 128 7.47 6.71 5.56
C SER A 128 8.51 7.82 5.64
N ALA A 129 8.53 8.72 4.66
CA ALA A 129 9.42 9.88 4.66
C ALA A 129 9.17 10.80 5.87
N ALA A 130 7.91 11.12 6.15
CA ALA A 130 7.52 12.00 7.25
C ALA A 130 7.84 11.38 8.62
N LEU A 131 7.66 10.07 8.77
CA LEU A 131 8.05 9.33 9.97
C LEU A 131 9.57 9.38 10.19
N PHE A 132 10.33 9.21 9.11
CA PHE A 132 11.79 9.33 9.17
C PHE A 132 12.23 10.72 9.66
N GLU A 133 11.63 11.80 9.15
CA GLU A 133 11.97 13.17 9.59
C GLU A 133 11.60 13.45 11.06
N LEU A 134 10.67 12.67 11.64
CA LEU A 134 10.36 12.70 13.07
C LEU A 134 11.29 11.82 13.92
N GLY A 135 12.22 11.08 13.31
CA GLY A 135 13.06 10.11 13.99
C GLY A 135 12.39 8.77 14.28
N ASP A 136 11.15 8.55 13.82
CA ASP A 136 10.47 7.25 13.93
C ASP A 136 10.93 6.33 12.78
N TYR A 137 12.13 5.80 12.92
CA TYR A 137 12.74 4.95 11.91
C TYR A 137 12.07 3.57 11.80
N ILE A 138 11.51 3.06 12.89
CA ILE A 138 10.76 1.79 12.88
C ILE A 138 9.46 1.96 12.10
N GLY A 139 8.68 3.01 12.39
CA GLY A 139 7.47 3.32 11.62
C GLY A 139 7.78 3.58 10.14
N ALA A 140 8.87 4.29 9.85
CA ALA A 140 9.32 4.51 8.48
C ALA A 140 9.68 3.21 7.75
N LEU A 141 10.32 2.25 8.45
CA LEU A 141 10.67 0.93 7.91
C LEU A 141 9.42 0.10 7.62
N VAL A 142 8.47 0.05 8.55
CA VAL A 142 7.19 -0.68 8.37
C VAL A 142 6.43 -0.15 7.16
N ASP A 143 6.35 1.16 6.99
CA ASP A 143 5.72 1.77 5.82
C ASP A 143 6.47 1.42 4.52
N ALA A 144 7.80 1.42 4.55
CA ALA A 144 8.60 1.06 3.38
C ALA A 144 8.43 -0.41 2.96
N GLU A 145 8.40 -1.33 3.93
CA GLU A 145 8.14 -2.75 3.67
C GLU A 145 6.72 -2.99 3.15
N THR A 146 5.74 -2.25 3.70
CA THR A 146 4.37 -2.25 3.19
C THR A 146 4.34 -1.82 1.73
N VAL A 147 5.04 -0.74 1.36
CA VAL A 147 5.14 -0.31 -0.04
C VAL A 147 5.77 -1.39 -0.94
N ILE A 148 6.83 -2.06 -0.48
CA ILE A 148 7.49 -3.14 -1.24
C ILE A 148 6.56 -4.36 -1.42
N SER A 149 5.74 -4.68 -0.42
CA SER A 149 4.73 -5.76 -0.53
C SER A 149 3.65 -5.44 -1.57
N ILE A 150 3.28 -4.17 -1.72
CA ILE A 150 2.26 -3.71 -2.68
C ILE A 150 2.85 -3.57 -4.09
N ARG A 151 4.05 -2.99 -4.20
CA ARG A 151 4.77 -2.71 -5.45
C ARG A 151 6.25 -3.09 -5.34
N ARG A 152 6.51 -4.40 -5.44
CA ARG A 152 7.87 -4.95 -5.34
C ARG A 152 8.86 -4.34 -6.34
N ASN A 153 8.40 -4.03 -7.55
CA ASN A 153 9.22 -3.49 -8.64
C ASN A 153 9.45 -1.97 -8.56
N TRP A 154 8.98 -1.29 -7.51
CA TRP A 154 9.11 0.15 -7.39
C TRP A 154 10.33 0.53 -6.56
N SER A 155 11.38 1.02 -7.23
CA SER A 155 12.68 1.36 -6.61
C SER A 155 12.55 2.28 -5.41
N LYS A 156 11.63 3.26 -5.45
CA LYS A 156 11.39 4.23 -4.37
C LYS A 156 11.03 3.57 -3.04
N GLY A 157 10.29 2.45 -3.06
CA GLY A 157 9.98 1.69 -1.86
C GLY A 157 11.25 1.12 -1.20
N HIS A 158 12.14 0.53 -2.00
CA HIS A 158 13.43 0.03 -1.55
C HIS A 158 14.33 1.14 -1.02
N PHE A 159 14.35 2.32 -1.66
CA PHE A 159 15.08 3.48 -1.14
C PHE A 159 14.53 4.00 0.20
N ARG A 160 13.21 3.97 0.42
CA ARG A 160 12.64 4.28 1.74
C ARG A 160 13.08 3.29 2.81
N LYS A 161 13.08 1.99 2.47
CA LYS A 161 13.55 0.92 3.37
C LYS A 161 15.01 1.14 3.75
N ALA A 162 15.87 1.38 2.77
CA ALA A 162 17.28 1.67 3.01
C ALA A 162 17.47 2.91 3.91
N LYS A 163 16.76 4.02 3.63
CA LYS A 163 16.84 5.23 4.46
C LYS A 163 16.46 4.94 5.92
N ALA A 164 15.39 4.19 6.15
CA ALA A 164 14.95 3.82 7.49
C ALA A 164 15.96 2.92 8.21
N LEU A 165 16.50 1.91 7.53
CA LEU A 165 17.54 1.02 8.07
C LEU A 165 18.83 1.77 8.44
N VAL A 166 19.23 2.76 7.64
CA VAL A 166 20.35 3.64 8.01
C VAL A 166 20.06 4.43 9.28
N GLY A 167 18.83 4.96 9.44
CA GLY A 167 18.40 5.60 10.69
C GLY A 167 18.45 4.67 11.91
N LEU A 168 18.28 3.37 11.70
CA LEU A 168 18.40 2.32 12.72
C LEU A 168 19.84 1.81 12.94
N GLY A 169 20.81 2.26 12.13
CA GLY A 169 22.20 1.76 12.17
C GLY A 169 22.42 0.41 11.50
N GLN A 170 21.43 -0.14 10.79
CA GLN A 170 21.47 -1.42 10.09
C GLN A 170 22.00 -1.22 8.66
N LEU A 171 23.31 -1.01 8.54
CA LEU A 171 23.94 -0.58 7.28
C LEU A 171 24.03 -1.68 6.23
N ASP A 172 24.21 -2.93 6.64
CA ASP A 172 24.33 -4.06 5.71
C ASP A 172 22.99 -4.34 5.02
N GLU A 173 21.90 -4.40 5.79
CA GLU A 173 20.54 -4.56 5.27
C GLU A 173 20.11 -3.36 4.42
N ALA A 174 20.57 -2.15 4.78
CA ALA A 174 20.31 -0.96 3.97
C ALA A 174 20.97 -1.06 2.59
N LYS A 175 22.21 -1.56 2.53
CA LYS A 175 22.92 -1.77 1.26
C LYS A 175 22.18 -2.79 0.40
N ASP A 176 21.77 -3.91 0.96
CA ASP A 176 21.01 -4.94 0.25
C ASP A 176 19.70 -4.41 -0.31
N ALA A 177 18.98 -3.60 0.48
CA ALA A 177 17.75 -2.95 0.03
C ALA A 177 18.00 -2.03 -1.16
N VAL A 178 19.06 -1.22 -1.15
CA VAL A 178 19.37 -0.37 -2.30
C VAL A 178 19.81 -1.19 -3.51
N THR A 179 20.66 -2.20 -3.32
CA THR A 179 21.09 -3.09 -4.41
C THR A 179 19.90 -3.72 -5.10
N LEU A 180 18.91 -4.22 -4.34
CA LEU A 180 17.68 -4.77 -4.90
C LEU A 180 16.84 -3.69 -5.61
N GLY A 181 16.70 -2.50 -5.03
CA GLY A 181 15.97 -1.39 -5.64
C GLY A 181 16.53 -0.97 -6.99
N LEU A 182 17.86 -0.95 -7.15
CA LEU A 182 18.55 -0.60 -8.39
C LEU A 182 18.33 -1.63 -9.50
N GLN A 183 18.11 -2.91 -9.17
CA GLN A 183 17.80 -3.94 -10.18
C GLN A 183 16.50 -3.66 -10.93
N PHE A 184 15.55 -2.95 -10.32
CA PHE A 184 14.27 -2.61 -10.95
C PHE A 184 14.32 -1.35 -11.83
N GLU A 185 15.34 -0.52 -11.70
CA GLU A 185 15.50 0.71 -12.50
C GLU A 185 16.96 0.88 -12.99
N PRO A 186 17.44 -0.01 -13.88
CA PRO A 186 18.84 0.00 -14.34
C PRO A 186 19.23 1.28 -15.09
N ASN A 187 18.26 2.03 -15.63
CA ASN A 187 18.48 3.26 -16.39
C ASN A 187 18.22 4.56 -15.61
N ASN A 188 17.84 4.49 -14.33
CA ASN A 188 17.48 5.68 -13.56
C ASN A 188 18.72 6.31 -12.89
N ASN A 189 19.43 7.16 -13.64
CA ASN A 189 20.69 7.81 -13.24
C ASN A 189 20.55 8.78 -12.03
N VAL A 190 19.31 9.01 -11.56
CA VAL A 190 18.98 9.95 -10.47
C VAL A 190 19.11 9.30 -9.08
N GLY A 191 19.03 7.97 -8.98
CA GLY A 191 19.15 7.23 -7.71
C GLY A 191 20.57 7.25 -7.11
N PHE A 192 21.59 7.33 -7.96
CA PHE A 192 23.00 7.31 -7.54
C PHE A 192 23.43 8.58 -6.77
N GLY A 193 22.92 9.76 -7.15
CA GLY A 193 23.32 11.03 -6.51
C GLY A 193 22.81 11.19 -5.08
N LEU A 194 21.68 10.56 -4.74
CA LEU A 194 21.09 10.59 -3.39
C LEU A 194 21.78 9.59 -2.42
N MET A 195 22.61 8.66 -2.91
CA MET A 195 23.34 7.68 -2.10
C MET A 195 24.68 8.20 -1.55
N ILE A 196 25.30 9.21 -2.17
CA ILE A 196 26.67 9.65 -1.85
C ILE A 196 26.86 10.16 -0.40
N PRO A 197 25.87 10.77 0.29
CA PRO A 197 26.07 11.20 1.68
C PRO A 197 26.06 10.07 2.72
N TRP A 198 25.52 8.88 2.40
CA TRP A 198 25.24 7.81 3.36
C TRP A 198 26.28 6.69 3.38
N TYR A 199 27.24 6.74 2.46
CA TYR A 199 28.40 5.85 2.47
C TYR A 199 29.51 6.49 3.30
N PRO A 200 30.03 5.85 4.37
CA PRO A 200 31.26 6.33 5.01
C PRO A 200 32.33 6.48 3.93
N ARG A 201 33.20 7.49 4.02
CA ARG A 201 34.34 7.68 3.13
C ARG A 201 35.25 6.44 3.15
N ALA A 202 34.87 5.35 2.50
CA ALA A 202 35.78 4.28 2.19
C ALA A 202 36.67 4.81 1.05
N HIS A 203 37.97 4.69 1.27
CA HIS A 203 39.07 5.32 0.55
C HIS A 203 39.21 4.97 -0.94
N ASN A 204 38.16 4.57 -1.65
CA ASN A 204 38.31 4.24 -3.06
C ASN A 204 37.02 4.48 -3.86
N LYS A 205 36.85 5.72 -4.32
CA LYS A 205 35.81 6.08 -5.30
C LYS A 205 35.92 5.22 -6.57
N HIS A 206 37.11 4.70 -6.91
CA HIS A 206 37.35 3.88 -8.09
C HIS A 206 36.84 2.42 -7.98
N ALA A 207 36.62 1.88 -6.78
CA ALA A 207 36.26 0.46 -6.64
C ALA A 207 34.78 0.16 -7.01
N LEU A 208 33.90 1.16 -6.96
CA LEU A 208 32.49 1.03 -7.37
C LEU A 208 32.29 1.29 -8.87
N TYR A 209 33.12 2.12 -9.50
CA TYR A 209 33.12 2.28 -10.97
C TYR A 209 33.52 0.97 -11.67
N LEU A 210 34.51 0.25 -11.13
CA LEU A 210 35.04 -0.97 -11.74
C LEU A 210 34.20 -2.24 -11.51
N GLY A 211 33.23 -2.21 -10.58
CA GLY A 211 32.30 -3.31 -10.36
C GLY A 211 31.13 -3.35 -11.35
N ALA A 212 30.72 -2.19 -11.86
CA ALA A 212 29.67 -2.08 -12.87
C ALA A 212 30.19 -2.31 -14.30
N GLU A 213 31.47 -2.06 -14.56
CA GLU A 213 32.09 -2.28 -15.87
C GLU A 213 32.38 -3.76 -16.17
N ARG A 214 32.38 -4.67 -15.17
CA ARG A 214 32.59 -6.11 -15.39
C ARG A 214 31.32 -6.93 -15.64
N LEU A 215 30.15 -6.30 -15.61
CA LEU A 215 28.89 -6.93 -16.02
C LEU A 215 28.54 -6.68 -17.49
N PHE A 216 29.43 -6.00 -18.23
CA PHE A 216 29.37 -5.79 -19.67
C PHE A 216 30.71 -6.12 -20.33
N SER A 217 31.13 -7.39 -20.24
CA SER A 217 31.93 -8.07 -21.27
C SER A 217 31.23 -9.38 -21.63
#